data_AF-A4CFF3-F1
#
_entry.id   AF-A4CFF3-F1
#
_cell.length_a   1.000
_cell.length_b   1.000
_cell.length_c   1.000
_cell.angle_alpha   90.00
_cell.angle_beta   90.00
_cell.angle_gamma   90.00
#
_symmetry.space_group_name_H-M   'P 1'
#
loop_
_entity.id
_entity.type
_entity.pdbx_description
1 polymer ?
#
loop_
_entity_poly.entity_id
_entity_poly.type
_entity_poly.pdbx_seq_one_letter_code
_entity_poly.pdbx_strand_id
1 'polypeptide(L)'
;MEKASLALNFELAAKIRDQILLLRKMQEQQSVSGNFAEMDVIGYQTKNGLTAVHLLMIRDHKILGSNTFFPKIPKDSIDDEILSSFIAQYYLSVGRSSRIAKEIILPFAIADTEVLNAAISQVADKKVHLKAVQRGERAEYLELANKNALNSILTKQSAQDSINKRYAALKSALALDEINRMECFDISHTMGENTVASCVVFDGQGPNKKEYRRYNVKGITGGDDYAAMAFALKKRYGKMTDVTKVPDVVFIDGGKGQLSQAEHFFSTWTLEKQPLLVGVAKGVSRKAGLETLLIDAGRKTINLSADSIALHLIQHIRDESHRFAIAGHRNKRQKQRNQSVLEEIPNVGQKRRQAILKFLGGMQGVLGASISQLEKVPGISQELAEKIFNHLHDKS
;
A
#
# COMPACT_ATOMS: atom_id res chain seq x y z
N MET A 1 9.79 8.26 28.06
CA MET A 1 11.00 7.60 28.62
C MET A 1 11.00 7.71 30.13
N GLU A 2 11.08 8.93 30.71
CA GLU A 2 11.15 9.15 32.16
C GLU A 2 9.99 8.53 32.96
N LYS A 3 8.74 8.68 32.50
CA LYS A 3 7.58 8.02 33.12
C LYS A 3 7.70 6.48 33.17
N ALA A 4 8.30 5.85 32.15
CA ALA A 4 8.51 4.39 32.12
C ALA A 4 9.66 3.95 33.02
N SER A 5 10.70 4.79 33.15
CA SER A 5 11.80 4.58 34.10
C SER A 5 11.34 4.71 35.55
N LEU A 6 10.48 5.70 35.85
CA LEU A 6 9.87 5.89 37.17
C LEU A 6 8.93 4.74 37.56
N ALA A 7 8.30 4.10 36.57
CA ALA A 7 7.48 2.90 36.76
C ALA A 7 8.29 1.59 36.77
N LEU A 8 9.63 1.66 36.88
CA LEU A 8 10.57 0.51 36.89
C LEU A 8 10.46 -0.40 35.65
N ASN A 9 9.95 0.11 34.52
CA ASN A 9 9.75 -0.65 33.29
C ASN A 9 10.89 -0.38 32.31
N PHE A 10 12.06 -0.95 32.61
CA PHE A 10 13.34 -0.61 31.98
C PHE A 10 13.42 -1.00 30.49
N GLU A 11 12.79 -2.11 30.09
CA GLU A 11 12.74 -2.51 28.67
C GLU A 11 11.97 -1.50 27.82
N LEU A 12 10.84 -1.01 28.34
CA LEU A 12 10.03 0.01 27.66
C LEU A 12 10.77 1.35 27.62
N ALA A 13 11.47 1.73 28.71
CA ALA A 13 12.29 2.92 28.75
C ALA A 13 13.44 2.87 27.72
N ALA A 14 14.12 1.73 27.60
CA ALA A 14 15.17 1.50 26.60
C ALA A 14 14.61 1.58 25.18
N LYS A 15 13.48 0.93 24.90
CA LYS A 15 12.82 0.97 23.58
C LYS A 15 12.42 2.39 23.17
N ILE A 16 11.88 3.19 24.11
CA ILE A 16 11.52 4.60 23.86
C ILE A 16 12.77 5.46 23.67
N ARG A 17 13.85 5.23 24.45
CA ARG A 17 15.13 5.93 24.27
C ARG A 17 15.69 5.67 22.88
N ASP A 18 15.70 4.40 22.45
CA ASP A 18 16.24 4.01 21.16
C ASP A 18 15.39 4.59 20.02
N GLN A 19 14.06 4.69 20.19
CA GLN A 19 13.18 5.43 19.28
C GLN A 19 13.48 6.94 19.23
N ILE A 20 13.73 7.58 20.38
CA ILE A 20 14.12 9.00 20.46
C ILE A 20 15.47 9.22 19.76
N LEU A 21 16.44 8.32 19.95
CA LEU A 21 17.73 8.38 19.28
C LEU A 21 17.58 8.19 17.77
N LEU A 22 16.71 7.28 17.33
CA LEU A 22 16.39 7.08 15.93
C LEU A 22 15.75 8.33 15.31
N LEU A 23 14.80 8.95 16.03
CA LEU A 23 14.14 10.18 15.61
C LEU A 23 15.12 11.35 15.54
N ARG A 24 16.01 11.51 16.53
CA ARG A 24 17.09 12.52 16.50
C ARG A 24 18.03 12.29 15.34
N LYS A 25 18.45 11.05 15.08
CA LYS A 25 19.32 10.70 13.95
C LYS A 25 18.65 10.98 12.60
N MET A 26 17.34 10.75 12.48
CA MET A 26 16.56 11.13 11.29
C MET A 26 16.40 12.65 11.16
N GLN A 27 16.28 13.38 12.27
CA GLN A 27 16.14 14.84 12.30
C GLN A 27 17.47 15.54 11.97
N GLU A 28 18.59 15.01 12.46
CA GLU A 28 19.96 15.43 12.09
C GLU A 28 20.26 15.15 10.61
N GLN A 29 19.76 14.03 10.06
CA GLN A 29 19.84 13.78 8.61
C GLN A 29 19.00 14.75 7.75
N GLN A 30 18.09 15.53 8.35
CA GLN A 30 17.24 16.50 7.64
C GLN A 30 17.72 17.95 7.74
N SER A 31 18.67 18.26 8.64
CA SER A 31 19.32 19.57 8.69
C SER A 31 20.72 19.49 8.09
N VAL A 32 20.85 19.84 6.81
CA VAL A 32 22.17 20.00 6.19
C VAL A 32 22.41 21.48 5.97
N SER A 33 23.19 22.10 6.85
CA SER A 33 23.64 23.49 6.70
C SER A 33 24.63 23.59 5.55
N GLY A 34 24.10 23.85 4.35
CA GLY A 34 24.87 24.07 3.13
C GLY A 34 24.95 25.54 2.71
N ASN A 35 25.83 25.87 1.76
CA ASN A 35 25.92 27.22 1.17
C ASN A 35 25.17 27.33 -0.17
N PHE A 36 24.67 26.23 -0.73
CA PHE A 36 23.91 26.22 -1.99
C PHE A 36 22.40 26.28 -1.77
N ALA A 37 21.76 27.29 -2.35
CA ALA A 37 20.35 27.61 -2.10
C ALA A 37 19.35 26.66 -2.79
N GLU A 38 19.70 26.03 -3.93
CA GLU A 38 18.76 25.18 -4.67
C GLU A 38 19.48 24.18 -5.60
N MET A 39 19.37 22.88 -5.32
CA MET A 39 19.85 21.80 -6.19
C MET A 39 19.01 20.53 -6.04
N ASP A 40 18.96 19.73 -7.10
CA ASP A 40 18.51 18.34 -7.06
C ASP A 40 19.72 17.43 -7.19
N VAL A 41 19.81 16.38 -6.39
CA VAL A 41 20.95 15.46 -6.38
C VAL A 41 20.47 14.05 -6.67
N ILE A 42 21.03 13.45 -7.72
CA ILE A 42 20.65 12.12 -8.18
C ILE A 42 21.76 11.13 -7.78
N GLY A 43 21.43 10.23 -6.86
CA GLY A 43 22.24 9.06 -6.56
C GLY A 43 21.85 7.89 -7.46
N TYR A 44 22.82 7.07 -7.84
CA TYR A 44 22.63 5.89 -8.69
C TYR A 44 23.45 4.73 -8.16
N GLN A 45 22.81 3.59 -7.97
CA GLN A 45 23.48 2.36 -7.55
C GLN A 45 22.86 1.15 -8.25
N THR A 46 23.70 0.17 -8.59
CA THR A 46 23.30 -1.12 -9.14
C THR A 46 23.93 -2.24 -8.30
N LYS A 47 23.12 -3.20 -7.86
CA LYS A 47 23.59 -4.38 -7.10
C LYS A 47 22.69 -5.59 -7.35
N ASN A 48 23.30 -6.73 -7.71
CA ASN A 48 22.61 -7.99 -8.03
C ASN A 48 21.45 -7.82 -9.02
N GLY A 49 21.65 -7.05 -10.10
CA GLY A 49 20.63 -6.81 -11.12
C GLY A 49 19.50 -5.85 -10.71
N LEU A 50 19.54 -5.29 -9.50
CA LEU A 50 18.65 -4.21 -9.09
C LEU A 50 19.36 -2.86 -9.20
N THR A 51 18.71 -1.92 -9.85
CA THR A 51 19.16 -0.52 -9.92
C THR A 51 18.21 0.37 -9.15
N ALA A 52 18.77 1.27 -8.36
CA ALA A 52 18.04 2.31 -7.66
C ALA A 52 18.56 3.69 -8.04
N VAL A 53 17.64 4.58 -8.35
CA VAL A 53 17.91 6.01 -8.56
C VAL A 53 17.29 6.76 -7.40
N HIS A 54 18.11 7.44 -6.61
CA HIS A 54 17.66 8.20 -5.45
C HIS A 54 17.72 9.69 -5.75
N LEU A 55 16.63 10.41 -5.54
CA LEU A 55 16.55 11.85 -5.75
C LEU A 55 16.44 12.56 -4.40
N LEU A 56 17.40 13.43 -4.12
CA LEU A 56 17.33 14.43 -3.05
C LEU A 56 16.97 15.79 -3.66
N MET A 57 15.97 16.45 -3.10
CA MET A 57 15.57 17.80 -3.49
C MET A 57 15.95 18.76 -2.38
N ILE A 58 16.92 19.64 -2.65
CA ILE A 58 17.47 20.57 -1.67
C ILE A 58 17.07 21.99 -2.05
N ARG A 59 16.40 22.70 -1.14
CA ARG A 59 16.03 24.12 -1.27
C ARG A 59 16.29 24.80 0.06
N ASP A 60 16.80 26.03 0.03
CA ASP A 60 17.10 26.84 1.21
C ASP A 60 17.89 26.04 2.27
N HIS A 61 18.86 25.24 1.81
CA HIS A 61 19.71 24.37 2.66
C HIS A 61 18.92 23.32 3.46
N LYS A 62 17.77 22.88 2.95
CA LYS A 62 16.95 21.83 3.56
C LYS A 62 16.60 20.78 2.52
N ILE A 63 16.57 19.53 2.96
CA ILE A 63 16.06 18.42 2.15
C ILE A 63 14.53 18.50 2.20
N LEU A 64 13.91 19.00 1.12
CA LEU A 64 12.45 19.07 1.00
C LEU A 64 11.84 17.74 0.56
N GLY A 65 12.63 16.89 -0.10
CA GLY A 65 12.16 15.61 -0.61
C GLY A 65 13.31 14.62 -0.79
N SER A 66 13.01 13.37 -0.45
CA SER A 66 13.92 12.23 -0.63
C SER A 66 13.10 11.05 -1.14
N ASN A 67 13.37 10.61 -2.37
CA ASN A 67 12.62 9.53 -3.02
C ASN A 67 13.56 8.57 -3.73
N THR A 68 13.32 7.27 -3.58
CA THR A 68 14.02 6.23 -4.36
C THR A 68 13.11 5.65 -5.42
N PHE A 69 13.63 5.52 -6.64
CA PHE A 69 12.97 4.91 -7.78
C PHE A 69 13.72 3.63 -8.18
N PHE A 70 12.97 2.62 -8.61
CA PHE A 70 13.51 1.38 -9.18
C PHE A 70 13.03 1.29 -10.64
N PRO A 71 13.80 1.82 -11.61
CA PRO A 71 13.41 1.79 -13.01
C PRO A 71 13.29 0.35 -13.53
N LYS A 72 12.40 0.13 -14.49
CA LYS A 72 12.35 -1.13 -15.24
C LYS A 72 13.40 -1.07 -16.33
N ILE A 73 14.39 -1.95 -16.23
CA ILE A 73 15.55 -1.93 -17.11
C ILE A 73 15.40 -3.04 -18.17
N PRO A 74 15.41 -2.69 -19.47
CA PRO A 74 15.54 -3.67 -20.54
C PRO A 74 16.83 -4.48 -20.40
N LYS A 75 16.86 -5.68 -20.99
CA LYS A 75 18.10 -6.46 -21.04
C LYS A 75 19.15 -5.66 -21.82
N ASP A 76 20.40 -5.76 -21.36
CA ASP A 76 21.59 -5.18 -22.00
C ASP A 76 21.68 -3.64 -22.02
N SER A 77 20.82 -2.94 -21.28
CA SER A 77 20.94 -1.49 -21.10
C SER A 77 22.18 -1.13 -20.28
N ILE A 78 22.87 -0.07 -20.69
CA ILE A 78 24.02 0.50 -19.97
C ILE A 78 23.57 1.57 -18.96
N ASP A 79 24.38 1.78 -17.91
CA ASP A 79 24.05 2.73 -16.83
C ASP A 79 23.79 4.16 -17.31
N ASP A 80 24.49 4.59 -18.37
CA ASP A 80 24.30 5.88 -19.06
C ASP A 80 22.86 6.05 -19.56
N GLU A 81 22.39 5.10 -20.38
CA GLU A 81 21.04 5.11 -20.97
C GLU A 81 19.96 5.05 -19.91
N ILE A 82 20.16 4.25 -18.86
CA ILE A 82 19.20 4.10 -17.76
C ILE A 82 19.03 5.44 -17.04
N LEU A 83 20.14 6.11 -16.71
CA LEU A 83 20.11 7.39 -16.03
C LEU A 83 19.53 8.49 -16.93
N SER A 84 19.95 8.56 -18.20
CA SER A 84 19.44 9.51 -19.20
C SER A 84 17.93 9.37 -19.39
N SER A 85 17.43 8.14 -19.53
CA SER A 85 16.00 7.86 -19.66
C SER A 85 15.23 8.23 -18.39
N PHE A 86 15.76 7.91 -17.21
CA PHE A 86 15.14 8.30 -15.93
C PHE A 86 15.02 9.83 -15.81
N ILE A 87 16.08 10.57 -16.12
CA ILE A 87 16.11 12.04 -16.05
C ILE A 87 15.06 12.63 -17.01
N ALA A 88 15.04 12.16 -18.25
CA ALA A 88 14.05 12.58 -19.24
C ALA A 88 12.62 12.31 -18.76
N GLN A 89 12.32 11.08 -18.31
CA GLN A 89 10.99 10.71 -17.84
C GLN A 89 10.58 11.50 -16.60
N TYR A 90 11.51 11.75 -15.68
CA TYR A 90 11.22 12.44 -14.43
C TYR A 90 10.96 13.93 -14.65
N TYR A 91 11.87 14.64 -15.34
CA TYR A 91 11.85 16.09 -15.46
C TYR A 91 11.00 16.61 -16.63
N LEU A 92 10.86 15.84 -17.72
CA LEU A 92 10.06 16.25 -18.88
C LEU A 92 8.60 15.77 -18.80
N SER A 93 8.21 15.09 -17.70
CA SER A 93 6.81 14.70 -17.48
C SER A 93 5.92 15.91 -17.17
N VAL A 94 4.68 15.85 -17.67
CA VAL A 94 3.68 16.93 -17.54
C VAL A 94 3.42 17.27 -16.06
N GLY A 95 3.51 18.56 -15.72
CA GLY A 95 3.13 19.09 -14.40
C GLY A 95 4.29 19.26 -13.40
N ARG A 96 5.55 19.08 -13.82
CA ARG A 96 6.73 19.23 -12.93
C ARG A 96 7.60 20.46 -13.18
N SER A 97 7.29 21.25 -14.21
CA SER A 97 8.01 22.45 -14.64
C SER A 97 8.36 23.43 -13.51
N SER A 98 7.46 23.68 -12.57
CA SER A 98 7.64 24.71 -11.54
C SER A 98 8.53 24.31 -10.34
N ARG A 99 9.02 23.06 -10.28
CA ARG A 99 9.78 22.55 -9.11
C ARG A 99 11.21 22.12 -9.42
N ILE A 100 11.67 22.27 -10.66
CA ILE A 100 13.00 21.84 -11.11
C ILE A 100 14.06 22.77 -10.50
N ALA A 101 15.15 22.24 -9.94
CA ALA A 101 16.24 23.07 -9.41
C ALA A 101 17.03 23.79 -10.52
N LYS A 102 17.79 24.82 -10.17
CA LYS A 102 18.76 25.44 -11.10
C LYS A 102 19.94 24.52 -11.41
N GLU A 103 20.27 23.62 -10.49
CA GLU A 103 21.34 22.64 -10.67
C GLU A 103 20.83 21.23 -10.40
N ILE A 104 21.17 20.30 -11.28
CA ILE A 104 20.91 18.88 -11.14
C ILE A 104 22.27 18.17 -11.10
N ILE A 105 22.58 17.58 -9.97
CA ILE A 105 23.85 16.90 -9.72
C ILE A 105 23.71 15.43 -10.09
N LEU A 106 24.62 14.98 -10.96
CA LEU A 106 24.65 13.63 -11.50
C LEU A 106 25.76 12.79 -10.86
N PRO A 107 25.56 11.48 -10.72
CA PRO A 107 26.56 10.56 -10.18
C PRO A 107 27.74 10.32 -11.11
N PHE A 108 27.53 10.44 -12.42
CA PHE A 108 28.54 10.35 -13.46
C PHE A 108 28.09 11.18 -14.67
N ALA A 109 29.02 11.46 -15.59
CA ALA A 109 28.70 12.16 -16.83
C ALA A 109 27.88 11.23 -17.75
N ILE A 110 26.87 11.80 -18.43
CA ILE A 110 26.04 11.07 -19.39
C ILE A 110 26.20 11.64 -20.80
N ALA A 111 26.07 10.79 -21.83
CA ALA A 111 26.23 11.20 -23.23
C ALA A 111 25.25 12.33 -23.62
N ASP A 112 23.98 12.22 -23.20
CA ASP A 112 22.90 13.15 -23.55
C ASP A 112 22.85 14.42 -22.68
N THR A 113 23.92 14.74 -21.95
CA THR A 113 23.92 15.86 -20.98
C THR A 113 23.47 17.17 -21.61
N GLU A 114 23.99 17.53 -22.79
CA GLU A 114 23.68 18.80 -23.45
C GLU A 114 22.21 18.86 -23.93
N VAL A 115 21.74 17.78 -24.54
CA VAL A 115 20.37 17.66 -25.06
C VAL A 115 19.36 17.72 -23.92
N LEU A 116 19.59 16.96 -22.85
CA LEU A 116 18.73 16.96 -21.66
C LEU A 116 18.76 18.32 -20.96
N ASN A 117 19.92 18.96 -20.86
CA ASN A 117 20.04 20.27 -20.23
C ASN A 117 19.24 21.35 -20.99
N ALA A 118 19.26 21.33 -22.32
CA ALA A 118 18.45 22.22 -23.15
C ALA A 118 16.94 21.96 -22.98
N ALA A 119 16.53 20.69 -23.08
CA ALA A 119 15.12 20.30 -22.96
C ALA A 119 14.53 20.62 -21.57
N ILE A 120 15.28 20.30 -20.50
CA ILE A 120 14.86 20.58 -19.12
C ILE A 120 14.80 22.09 -18.87
N SER A 121 15.76 22.87 -19.37
CA SER A 121 15.74 24.33 -19.24
C SER A 121 14.52 24.95 -19.92
N GLN A 122 14.13 24.43 -21.09
CA GLN A 122 12.93 24.87 -21.81
C GLN A 122 11.65 24.55 -21.02
N VAL A 123 11.53 23.33 -20.49
CA VAL A 123 10.36 22.92 -19.68
C VAL A 123 10.28 23.69 -18.35
N ALA A 124 11.43 24.01 -17.76
CA ALA A 124 11.53 24.75 -16.49
C ALA A 124 11.34 26.27 -16.64
N ASP A 125 11.33 26.79 -17.87
CA ASP A 125 11.36 28.22 -18.19
C ASP A 125 12.47 28.99 -17.46
N LYS A 126 13.61 28.31 -17.23
CA LYS A 126 14.80 28.87 -16.59
C LYS A 126 16.05 28.08 -16.97
N LYS A 127 17.22 28.71 -16.84
CA LYS A 127 18.50 28.04 -17.08
C LYS A 127 18.75 26.98 -16.00
N VAL A 128 18.81 25.73 -16.43
CA VAL A 128 19.19 24.57 -15.60
C VAL A 128 20.60 24.12 -16.00
N HIS A 129 21.31 23.53 -15.05
CA HIS A 129 22.62 22.96 -15.27
C HIS A 129 22.70 21.52 -14.75
N LEU A 130 22.90 20.57 -15.65
CA LEU A 130 23.29 19.20 -15.30
C LEU A 130 24.80 19.14 -15.10
N LYS A 131 25.25 18.65 -13.93
CA LYS A 131 26.68 18.59 -13.58
C LYS A 131 27.03 17.29 -12.90
N ALA A 132 28.05 16.59 -13.38
CA ALA A 132 28.72 15.54 -12.62
C ALA A 132 29.80 16.19 -11.74
N VAL A 133 29.80 15.89 -10.45
CA VAL A 133 30.74 16.49 -9.47
C VAL A 133 31.51 15.39 -8.74
N GLN A 134 32.78 15.67 -8.45
CA GLN A 134 33.66 14.70 -7.77
C GLN A 134 34.18 15.20 -6.41
N ARG A 135 34.06 16.50 -6.10
CA ARG A 135 34.57 17.11 -4.86
C ARG A 135 33.68 18.25 -4.37
N GLY A 136 33.86 18.61 -3.09
CA GLY A 136 33.16 19.71 -2.42
C GLY A 136 31.76 19.33 -1.92
N GLU A 137 31.02 20.31 -1.41
CA GLU A 137 29.72 20.13 -0.76
C GLU A 137 28.70 19.34 -1.61
N ARG A 138 28.66 19.60 -2.94
CA ARG A 138 27.78 18.85 -3.86
C ARG A 138 28.11 17.35 -3.91
N ALA A 139 29.40 17.00 -3.77
CA ALA A 139 29.84 15.62 -3.76
C ALA A 139 29.44 14.90 -2.46
N GLU A 140 29.38 15.61 -1.32
CA GLU A 140 28.88 15.06 -0.05
C GLU A 140 27.39 14.69 -0.15
N TYR A 141 26.57 15.57 -0.74
CA TYR A 141 25.17 15.24 -1.01
C TYR A 141 25.01 14.09 -2.00
N LEU A 142 25.88 14.02 -3.01
CA LEU A 142 25.88 12.93 -3.97
C LEU A 142 26.24 11.60 -3.29
N GLU A 143 27.22 11.59 -2.38
CA GLU A 143 27.57 10.43 -1.58
C GLU A 143 26.39 9.99 -0.70
N LEU A 144 25.71 10.93 -0.05
CA LEU A 144 24.49 10.66 0.71
C LEU A 144 23.38 10.05 -0.18
N ALA A 145 23.15 10.61 -1.37
CA ALA A 145 22.17 10.08 -2.31
C ALA A 145 22.52 8.65 -2.76
N ASN A 146 23.80 8.38 -3.05
CA ASN A 146 24.29 7.05 -3.41
C ASN A 146 24.14 6.05 -2.26
N LYS A 147 24.46 6.45 -1.02
CA LYS A 147 24.24 5.63 0.18
C LYS A 147 22.76 5.28 0.36
N ASN A 148 21.86 6.25 0.16
CA ASN A 148 20.42 6.03 0.23
C ASN A 148 19.91 5.11 -0.89
N ALA A 149 20.43 5.24 -2.11
CA ALA A 149 20.14 4.33 -3.21
C ALA A 149 20.54 2.89 -2.85
N LEU A 150 21.78 2.68 -2.37
CA LEU A 150 22.26 1.37 -1.93
C LEU A 150 21.42 0.78 -0.79
N ASN A 151 21.14 1.56 0.26
CA ASN A 151 20.31 1.12 1.38
C ASN A 151 18.91 0.71 0.94
N SER A 152 18.34 1.42 -0.04
CA SER A 152 17.06 1.07 -0.63
C SER A 152 17.11 -0.27 -1.38
N ILE A 153 18.20 -0.54 -2.12
CA ILE A 153 18.41 -1.85 -2.78
C ILE A 153 18.49 -2.96 -1.74
N LEU A 154 19.31 -2.80 -0.69
CA LEU A 154 19.47 -3.79 0.37
C LEU A 154 18.15 -4.08 1.10
N THR A 155 17.37 -3.03 1.36
CA THR A 155 16.04 -3.17 2.00
C THR A 155 15.09 -3.94 1.09
N LYS A 156 15.06 -3.63 -0.21
CA LYS A 156 14.23 -4.33 -1.19
C LYS A 156 14.63 -5.79 -1.36
N GLN A 157 15.93 -6.09 -1.40
CA GLN A 157 16.46 -7.46 -1.45
C GLN A 157 16.08 -8.25 -0.21
N SER A 158 16.32 -7.69 0.99
CA SER A 158 15.96 -8.34 2.25
C SER A 158 14.46 -8.64 2.35
N ALA A 159 13.60 -7.72 1.89
CA ALA A 159 12.17 -7.94 1.82
C ALA A 159 11.81 -9.10 0.88
N GLN A 160 12.44 -9.16 -0.30
CA GLN A 160 12.21 -10.25 -1.25
C GLN A 160 12.72 -11.59 -0.72
N ASP A 161 13.92 -11.63 -0.12
CA ASP A 161 14.49 -12.83 0.48
C ASP A 161 13.61 -13.36 1.62
N SER A 162 13.05 -12.46 2.42
CA SER A 162 12.11 -12.80 3.49
C SER A 162 10.82 -13.42 2.92
N ILE A 163 10.31 -12.91 1.79
CA ILE A 163 9.16 -13.48 1.08
C ILE A 163 9.52 -14.86 0.50
N ASN A 164 10.65 -14.97 -0.20
CA ASN A 164 11.12 -16.22 -0.81
C ASN A 164 11.29 -17.33 0.25
N LYS A 165 11.89 -17.02 1.41
CA LYS A 165 12.00 -17.96 2.54
C LYS A 165 10.65 -18.43 3.05
N ARG A 166 9.69 -17.50 3.18
CA ARG A 166 8.30 -17.82 3.58
C ARG A 166 7.62 -18.73 2.56
N TYR A 167 7.82 -18.48 1.27
CA TYR A 167 7.20 -19.25 0.20
C TYR A 167 7.82 -20.64 0.12
N ALA A 168 9.14 -20.76 0.24
CA ALA A 168 9.83 -22.04 0.32
C ALA A 168 9.35 -22.88 1.52
N ALA A 169 9.21 -22.28 2.70
CA ALA A 169 8.67 -22.95 3.87
C ALA A 169 7.22 -23.44 3.64
N LEU A 170 6.39 -22.61 2.99
CA LEU A 170 5.00 -22.97 2.67
C LEU A 170 4.91 -24.08 1.61
N LYS A 171 5.75 -24.03 0.55
CA LYS A 171 5.90 -25.10 -0.45
C LYS A 171 6.17 -26.44 0.22
N SER A 172 7.18 -26.48 1.10
CA SER A 172 7.53 -27.69 1.84
C SER A 172 6.41 -28.14 2.77
N ALA A 173 5.73 -27.22 3.47
CA ALA A 173 4.65 -27.55 4.39
C ALA A 173 3.40 -28.13 3.68
N LEU A 174 3.09 -27.65 2.47
CA LEU A 174 1.95 -28.09 1.67
C LEU A 174 2.31 -29.17 0.63
N ALA A 175 3.58 -29.56 0.54
CA ALA A 175 4.11 -30.48 -0.47
C ALA A 175 3.78 -30.04 -1.91
N LEU A 176 4.02 -28.76 -2.21
CA LEU A 176 3.83 -28.17 -3.53
C LEU A 176 5.18 -27.92 -4.21
N ASP A 177 5.26 -28.20 -5.50
CA ASP A 177 6.46 -27.91 -6.30
C ASP A 177 6.66 -26.40 -6.47
N GLU A 178 5.59 -25.70 -6.83
CA GLU A 178 5.60 -24.27 -7.12
C GLU A 178 4.43 -23.52 -6.49
N ILE A 179 4.68 -22.27 -6.09
CA ILE A 179 3.68 -21.33 -5.56
C ILE A 179 3.97 -19.98 -6.20
N ASN A 180 3.20 -19.66 -7.23
CA ASN A 180 3.25 -18.40 -7.96
C ASN A 180 2.10 -17.48 -7.56
N ARG A 181 0.98 -18.05 -7.12
CA ARG A 181 -0.24 -17.31 -6.83
C ARG A 181 -1.06 -17.98 -5.73
N MET A 182 -1.45 -17.20 -4.73
CA MET A 182 -2.32 -17.61 -3.65
C MET A 182 -3.47 -16.63 -3.51
N GLU A 183 -4.65 -17.13 -3.18
CA GLU A 183 -5.81 -16.30 -2.86
C GLU A 183 -6.33 -16.66 -1.48
N CYS A 184 -6.86 -15.69 -0.74
CA CYS A 184 -7.49 -15.94 0.56
C CYS A 184 -8.85 -15.29 0.64
N PHE A 185 -9.85 -16.06 1.04
CA PHE A 185 -11.22 -15.62 1.26
C PHE A 185 -11.52 -15.50 2.75
N ASP A 186 -12.10 -14.36 3.15
CA ASP A 186 -12.67 -14.12 4.47
C ASP A 186 -14.13 -13.65 4.34
N ILE A 187 -15.01 -14.11 5.22
CA ILE A 187 -16.41 -13.70 5.29
C ILE A 187 -16.60 -12.85 6.52
N SER A 188 -16.88 -11.56 6.30
CA SER A 188 -17.09 -10.60 7.37
C SER A 188 -18.57 -10.26 7.54
N HIS A 189 -19.02 -10.29 8.79
CA HIS A 189 -20.34 -9.84 9.21
C HIS A 189 -20.20 -8.55 10.02
N THR A 190 -20.95 -7.53 9.62
CA THR A 190 -21.25 -6.39 10.49
C THR A 190 -22.60 -6.65 11.12
N MET A 191 -22.67 -6.67 12.46
CA MET A 191 -23.94 -6.85 13.18
C MET A 191 -24.98 -5.84 12.67
N GLY A 192 -25.98 -6.34 11.94
CA GLY A 192 -27.09 -5.55 11.38
C GLY A 192 -26.96 -5.09 9.91
N GLU A 193 -25.85 -5.28 9.21
CA GLU A 193 -25.71 -4.88 7.79
C GLU A 193 -24.88 -5.85 6.93
N ASN A 194 -25.32 -6.00 5.66
CA ASN A 194 -24.66 -6.57 4.48
C ASN A 194 -23.38 -7.40 4.71
N THR A 195 -23.48 -8.73 4.59
CA THR A 195 -22.32 -9.64 4.53
C THR A 195 -21.39 -9.27 3.37
N VAL A 196 -20.09 -9.21 3.66
CA VAL A 196 -19.05 -8.92 2.66
C VAL A 196 -18.00 -10.01 2.70
N ALA A 197 -17.75 -10.62 1.54
CA ALA A 197 -16.62 -11.50 1.33
C ALA A 197 -15.43 -10.71 0.78
N SER A 198 -14.25 -10.83 1.39
CA SER A 198 -13.00 -10.32 0.85
C SER A 198 -12.20 -11.42 0.20
N CYS A 199 -11.51 -11.08 -0.88
CA CYS A 199 -10.53 -11.92 -1.55
C CYS A 199 -9.25 -11.11 -1.72
N VAL A 200 -8.17 -11.55 -1.07
CA VAL A 200 -6.83 -10.98 -1.24
C VAL A 200 -5.98 -11.92 -2.08
N VAL A 201 -5.02 -11.34 -2.81
CA VAL A 201 -4.19 -12.07 -3.77
C VAL A 201 -2.73 -11.86 -3.42
N PHE A 202 -1.97 -12.94 -3.33
CA PHE A 202 -0.54 -12.93 -3.17
C PHE A 202 0.07 -13.57 -4.42
N ASP A 203 1.05 -12.92 -5.04
CA ASP A 203 1.82 -13.45 -6.16
C ASP A 203 3.27 -13.76 -5.75
N GLY A 204 4.13 -14.16 -6.68
CA GLY A 204 5.55 -14.45 -6.40
C GLY A 204 6.37 -13.29 -5.79
N GLN A 205 5.81 -12.08 -5.69
CA GLN A 205 6.42 -10.91 -5.06
C GLN A 205 5.69 -10.49 -3.77
N GLY A 206 4.73 -11.28 -3.29
CA GLY A 206 3.95 -10.98 -2.09
C GLY A 206 2.56 -10.41 -2.39
N PRO A 207 2.00 -9.54 -1.52
CA PRO A 207 0.61 -9.09 -1.66
C PRO A 207 0.37 -8.20 -2.89
N ASN A 208 -0.51 -8.64 -3.80
CA ASN A 208 -0.91 -7.93 -5.01
C ASN A 208 -2.22 -7.17 -4.83
N LYS A 209 -2.12 -5.98 -4.23
CA LYS A 209 -3.27 -5.12 -3.87
C LYS A 209 -4.16 -4.73 -5.05
N LYS A 210 -3.65 -4.71 -6.29
CA LYS A 210 -4.43 -4.37 -7.49
C LYS A 210 -5.48 -5.43 -7.80
N GLU A 211 -5.24 -6.66 -7.38
CA GLU A 211 -6.10 -7.80 -7.66
C GLU A 211 -7.07 -8.15 -6.52
N TYR A 212 -6.99 -7.45 -5.40
CA TYR A 212 -7.90 -7.64 -4.28
C TYR A 212 -9.35 -7.32 -4.70
N ARG A 213 -10.31 -8.10 -4.20
CA ARG A 213 -11.73 -7.91 -4.50
C ARG A 213 -12.58 -8.03 -3.25
N ARG A 214 -13.64 -7.23 -3.18
CA ARG A 214 -14.71 -7.37 -2.18
C ARG A 214 -16.00 -7.71 -2.91
N TYR A 215 -16.70 -8.70 -2.41
CA TYR A 215 -17.99 -9.12 -2.93
C TYR A 215 -19.05 -8.75 -1.89
N ASN A 216 -19.92 -7.81 -2.26
CA ASN A 216 -21.10 -7.51 -1.46
C ASN A 216 -22.09 -8.66 -1.67
N VAL A 217 -22.32 -9.45 -0.64
CA VAL A 217 -23.22 -10.60 -0.69
C VAL A 217 -24.66 -10.07 -0.64
N LYS A 218 -25.50 -10.48 -1.59
CA LYS A 218 -26.90 -10.05 -1.72
C LYS A 218 -27.79 -11.27 -1.89
N GLY A 219 -29.01 -11.22 -1.33
CA GLY A 219 -30.01 -12.28 -1.50
C GLY A 219 -29.69 -13.56 -0.72
N ILE A 220 -28.91 -13.44 0.36
CA ILE A 220 -28.56 -14.55 1.26
C ILE A 220 -29.05 -14.18 2.67
N THR A 221 -29.56 -15.18 3.39
CA THR A 221 -29.96 -15.03 4.80
C THR A 221 -28.80 -14.48 5.62
N GLY A 222 -29.06 -13.45 6.43
CA GLY A 222 -28.03 -12.86 7.27
C GLY A 222 -27.43 -13.91 8.22
N GLY A 223 -26.10 -14.05 8.21
CA GLY A 223 -25.38 -15.02 9.04
C GLY A 223 -25.16 -16.40 8.39
N ASP A 224 -25.54 -16.58 7.12
CA ASP A 224 -25.18 -17.78 6.36
C ASP A 224 -23.82 -17.61 5.66
N ASP A 225 -22.76 -17.87 6.42
CA ASP A 225 -21.36 -17.78 5.96
C ASP A 225 -21.06 -18.77 4.84
N TYR A 226 -21.75 -19.92 4.82
CA TYR A 226 -21.55 -20.96 3.81
C TYR A 226 -22.07 -20.51 2.45
N ALA A 227 -23.29 -19.98 2.41
CA ALA A 227 -23.86 -19.43 1.20
C ALA A 227 -23.09 -18.17 0.73
N ALA A 228 -22.62 -17.33 1.67
CA ALA A 228 -21.75 -16.19 1.37
C ALA A 228 -20.42 -16.61 0.71
N MET A 229 -19.80 -17.69 1.20
CA MET A 229 -18.58 -18.27 0.59
C MET A 229 -18.85 -18.76 -0.84
N ALA A 230 -19.90 -19.57 -1.02
CA ALA A 230 -20.28 -20.08 -2.34
C ALA A 230 -20.54 -18.94 -3.35
N PHE A 231 -21.19 -17.86 -2.90
CA PHE A 231 -21.40 -16.65 -3.70
C PHE A 231 -20.09 -15.99 -4.13
N ALA A 232 -19.14 -15.82 -3.20
CA ALA A 232 -17.84 -15.20 -3.48
C ALA A 232 -17.02 -16.02 -4.49
N LEU A 233 -16.97 -17.34 -4.31
CA LEU A 233 -16.29 -18.26 -5.22
C LEU A 233 -16.91 -18.23 -6.62
N LYS A 234 -18.24 -18.31 -6.72
CA LYS A 234 -18.95 -18.21 -8.00
C LYS A 234 -18.69 -16.87 -8.70
N LYS A 235 -18.59 -15.76 -7.95
CA LYS A 235 -18.26 -14.44 -8.52
C LYS A 235 -16.81 -14.33 -8.97
N ARG A 236 -15.86 -14.93 -8.24
CA ARG A 236 -14.44 -14.90 -8.58
C ARG A 236 -14.13 -15.80 -9.78
N TYR A 237 -14.56 -17.05 -9.71
CA TYR A 237 -14.10 -18.13 -10.59
C TYR A 237 -15.14 -18.55 -11.63
N GLY A 238 -16.42 -18.25 -11.45
CA GLY A 238 -17.49 -18.76 -12.33
C GLY A 238 -17.44 -18.27 -13.79
N LYS A 239 -16.62 -17.27 -14.11
CA LYS A 239 -16.36 -16.81 -15.48
C LYS A 239 -14.86 -16.87 -15.84
N MET A 240 -14.07 -17.60 -15.06
CA MET A 240 -12.64 -17.70 -15.27
C MET A 240 -12.35 -18.66 -16.43
N THR A 241 -11.69 -18.14 -17.45
CA THR A 241 -11.21 -18.91 -18.61
C THR A 241 -9.68 -18.91 -18.71
N ASP A 242 -9.03 -17.97 -18.02
CA ASP A 242 -7.59 -17.75 -18.06
C ASP A 242 -6.90 -18.63 -17.01
N VAL A 243 -6.28 -19.72 -17.47
CA VAL A 243 -5.56 -20.70 -16.64
C VAL A 243 -4.43 -20.04 -15.85
N THR A 244 -3.82 -18.98 -16.37
CA THR A 244 -2.70 -18.28 -15.71
C THR A 244 -3.13 -17.56 -14.42
N LYS A 245 -4.42 -17.23 -14.29
CA LYS A 245 -4.99 -16.56 -13.12
C LYS A 245 -5.52 -17.53 -12.06
N VAL A 246 -5.51 -18.82 -12.35
CA VAL A 246 -5.88 -19.83 -11.37
C VAL A 246 -4.77 -19.90 -10.32
N PRO A 247 -5.09 -19.70 -9.03
CA PRO A 247 -4.09 -19.79 -7.98
C PRO A 247 -3.58 -21.21 -7.78
N ASP A 248 -2.39 -21.34 -7.20
CA ASP A 248 -1.85 -22.63 -6.74
C ASP A 248 -2.49 -23.03 -5.40
N VAL A 249 -2.81 -22.05 -4.56
CA VAL A 249 -3.46 -22.26 -3.24
C VAL A 249 -4.61 -21.28 -3.02
N VAL A 250 -5.75 -21.79 -2.57
CA VAL A 250 -6.86 -20.98 -2.07
C VAL A 250 -7.03 -21.24 -0.57
N PHE A 251 -6.75 -20.22 0.22
CA PHE A 251 -7.00 -20.21 1.66
C PHE A 251 -8.42 -19.78 1.96
N ILE A 252 -9.10 -20.53 2.80
CA ILE A 252 -10.42 -20.20 3.32
C ILE A 252 -10.26 -19.89 4.82
N ASP A 253 -10.53 -18.65 5.22
CA ASP A 253 -10.52 -18.25 6.64
C ASP A 253 -11.77 -18.76 7.36
N GLY A 254 -11.78 -20.06 7.62
CA GLY A 254 -12.79 -20.70 8.43
C GLY A 254 -12.64 -22.21 8.49
N GLY A 255 -13.56 -22.80 9.26
CA GLY A 255 -13.53 -24.22 9.56
C GLY A 255 -13.99 -25.12 8.41
N LYS A 256 -14.12 -26.41 8.74
CA LYS A 256 -14.49 -27.49 7.82
C LYS A 256 -15.70 -27.18 6.93
N GLY A 257 -16.75 -26.56 7.48
CA GLY A 257 -17.96 -26.27 6.71
C GLY A 257 -17.72 -25.29 5.54
N GLN A 258 -16.94 -24.23 5.75
CA GLN A 258 -16.63 -23.27 4.67
C GLN A 258 -15.68 -23.89 3.65
N LEU A 259 -14.72 -24.71 4.09
CA LEU A 259 -13.85 -25.47 3.19
C LEU A 259 -14.64 -26.44 2.29
N SER A 260 -15.61 -27.16 2.84
CA SER A 260 -16.47 -28.06 2.05
C SER A 260 -17.30 -27.34 0.99
N GLN A 261 -17.71 -26.08 1.23
CA GLN A 261 -18.35 -25.26 0.19
C GLN A 261 -17.41 -24.94 -0.97
N ALA A 262 -16.14 -24.65 -0.66
CA ALA A 262 -15.13 -24.43 -1.68
C ALA A 262 -14.89 -25.69 -2.51
N GLU A 263 -14.77 -26.84 -1.87
CA GLU A 263 -14.61 -28.12 -2.56
C GLU A 263 -15.81 -28.46 -3.43
N HIS A 264 -17.03 -28.24 -2.94
CA HIS A 264 -18.22 -28.46 -3.74
C HIS A 264 -18.19 -27.60 -5.01
N PHE A 265 -17.80 -26.32 -4.90
CA PHE A 265 -17.63 -25.45 -6.07
C PHE A 265 -16.58 -25.99 -7.05
N PHE A 266 -15.39 -26.36 -6.55
CA PHE A 266 -14.29 -26.85 -7.38
C PHE A 266 -14.46 -28.30 -7.86
N SER A 267 -15.44 -29.07 -7.35
CA SER A 267 -15.74 -30.42 -7.85
C SER A 267 -16.22 -30.43 -9.31
N THR A 268 -16.76 -29.30 -9.78
CA THR A 268 -17.22 -29.08 -11.15
C THR A 268 -16.25 -28.23 -11.97
N TRP A 269 -15.01 -28.08 -11.49
CA TRP A 269 -14.00 -27.25 -12.13
C TRP A 269 -13.54 -27.84 -13.47
N THR A 270 -13.48 -27.00 -14.50
CA THR A 270 -13.24 -27.45 -15.88
C THR A 270 -11.87 -27.07 -16.43
N LEU A 271 -11.10 -26.22 -15.74
CA LEU A 271 -9.76 -25.84 -16.21
C LEU A 271 -8.72 -26.87 -15.74
N GLU A 272 -7.67 -27.05 -16.54
CA GLU A 272 -6.59 -28.03 -16.29
C GLU A 272 -5.88 -27.80 -14.96
N LYS A 273 -5.66 -26.53 -14.60
CA LYS A 273 -5.05 -26.16 -13.31
C LYS A 273 -6.14 -26.13 -12.23
N GLN A 274 -5.96 -26.90 -11.17
CA GLN A 274 -6.83 -26.90 -9.99
C GLN A 274 -6.06 -26.38 -8.76
N PRO A 275 -6.61 -25.44 -7.99
CA PRO A 275 -5.96 -24.95 -6.78
C PRO A 275 -6.02 -25.98 -5.65
N LEU A 276 -4.99 -26.01 -4.80
CA LEU A 276 -5.06 -26.64 -3.49
C LEU A 276 -5.96 -25.80 -2.57
N LEU A 277 -7.00 -26.42 -2.01
CA LEU A 277 -7.90 -25.76 -1.07
C LEU A 277 -7.44 -26.01 0.37
N VAL A 278 -7.23 -24.94 1.13
CA VAL A 278 -6.75 -25.02 2.50
C VAL A 278 -7.66 -24.21 3.41
N GLY A 279 -8.35 -24.88 4.33
CA GLY A 279 -9.09 -24.23 5.41
C GLY A 279 -8.16 -23.85 6.55
N VAL A 280 -8.26 -22.64 7.07
CA VAL A 280 -7.48 -22.18 8.23
C VAL A 280 -8.39 -22.11 9.43
N ALA A 281 -8.33 -23.12 10.31
CA ALA A 281 -9.13 -23.16 11.52
C ALA A 281 -8.33 -22.64 12.73
N LYS A 282 -9.00 -21.88 13.61
CA LYS A 282 -8.47 -21.57 14.95
C LYS A 282 -8.37 -22.90 15.71
N GLY A 283 -7.16 -23.30 16.12
CA GLY A 283 -6.93 -24.61 16.72
C GLY A 283 -7.75 -24.86 17.99
N VAL A 284 -7.81 -26.14 18.37
CA VAL A 284 -8.60 -26.73 19.47
C VAL A 284 -8.52 -25.97 20.81
N SER A 285 -7.47 -25.20 21.07
CA SER A 285 -7.27 -24.47 22.33
C SER A 285 -7.68 -23.00 22.30
N ARG A 286 -8.22 -22.45 21.19
CA ARG A 286 -8.52 -21.00 20.99
C ARG A 286 -7.37 -20.05 21.35
N LYS A 287 -6.14 -20.53 21.55
CA LYS A 287 -4.95 -19.70 21.74
C LYS A 287 -4.44 -19.26 20.37
N ALA A 288 -4.24 -17.96 20.19
CA ALA A 288 -3.63 -17.41 18.99
C ALA A 288 -2.23 -18.04 18.78
N GLY A 289 -1.92 -18.49 17.57
CA GLY A 289 -0.64 -19.12 17.23
C GLY A 289 -0.65 -20.65 17.05
N LEU A 290 -1.79 -21.31 17.25
CA LEU A 290 -1.98 -22.74 16.97
C LEU A 290 -3.06 -22.91 15.90
N GLU A 291 -2.75 -22.56 14.66
CA GLU A 291 -3.69 -22.76 13.55
C GLU A 291 -3.56 -24.17 13.02
N THR A 292 -4.69 -24.79 12.72
CA THR A 292 -4.73 -26.10 12.09
C THR A 292 -5.17 -25.90 10.65
N LEU A 293 -4.32 -26.33 9.72
CA LEU A 293 -4.64 -26.33 8.31
C LEU A 293 -5.47 -27.56 7.99
N LEU A 294 -6.62 -27.35 7.36
CA LEU A 294 -7.55 -28.37 6.92
C LEU A 294 -7.38 -28.56 5.42
N ILE A 295 -7.08 -29.79 5.01
CA ILE A 295 -6.92 -30.20 3.60
C ILE A 295 -7.81 -31.41 3.36
N ASP A 296 -8.25 -31.61 2.11
CA ASP A 296 -9.12 -32.74 1.69
C ASP A 296 -10.39 -32.84 2.55
N ALA A 297 -11.24 -31.83 2.49
CA ALA A 297 -12.47 -31.67 3.24
C ALA A 297 -12.28 -31.62 4.75
N GLY A 298 -11.05 -31.32 5.20
CA GLY A 298 -10.65 -31.43 6.60
C GLY A 298 -10.49 -32.88 7.07
N ARG A 299 -10.28 -33.85 6.17
CA ARG A 299 -9.87 -35.22 6.50
C ARG A 299 -8.39 -35.30 6.84
N LYS A 300 -7.57 -34.43 6.23
CA LYS A 300 -6.17 -34.26 6.58
C LYS A 300 -6.00 -32.94 7.34
N THR A 301 -5.33 -33.02 8.48
CA THR A 301 -4.94 -31.84 9.26
C THR A 301 -3.43 -31.71 9.28
N ILE A 302 -2.94 -30.49 9.01
CA ILE A 302 -1.54 -30.15 9.17
C ILE A 302 -1.45 -29.16 10.33
N ASN A 303 -0.73 -29.57 11.38
CA ASN A 303 -0.42 -28.70 12.50
C ASN A 303 0.98 -28.14 12.29
N LEU A 304 1.08 -26.82 12.19
CA LEU A 304 2.35 -26.12 12.13
C LEU A 304 2.74 -25.63 13.53
N SER A 305 4.02 -25.69 13.84
CA SER A 305 4.54 -25.12 15.08
C SER A 305 4.39 -23.58 15.07
N ALA A 306 4.26 -22.96 16.24
CA ALA A 306 4.02 -21.52 16.36
C ALA A 306 5.19 -20.65 15.83
N ASP A 307 6.39 -21.21 15.80
CA ASP A 307 7.62 -20.64 15.23
C ASP A 307 7.79 -20.92 13.73
N SER A 308 6.87 -21.65 13.10
CA SER A 308 6.93 -21.99 11.69
C SER A 308 6.80 -20.73 10.82
N ILE A 309 7.80 -20.53 9.96
CA ILE A 309 7.83 -19.45 8.96
C ILE A 309 6.64 -19.57 7.99
N ALA A 310 6.21 -20.80 7.67
CA ALA A 310 5.05 -21.06 6.81
C ALA A 310 3.75 -20.60 7.49
N LEU A 311 3.60 -20.86 8.79
CA LEU A 311 2.45 -20.42 9.57
C LEU A 311 2.36 -18.89 9.62
N HIS A 312 3.49 -18.20 9.82
CA HIS A 312 3.50 -16.72 9.83
C HIS A 312 3.07 -16.14 8.48
N LEU A 313 3.38 -16.80 7.36
CA LEU A 313 2.88 -16.38 6.05
C LEU A 313 1.37 -16.54 5.93
N ILE A 314 0.82 -17.68 6.37
CA ILE A 314 -0.63 -17.94 6.34
C ILE A 314 -1.38 -16.93 7.21
N GLN A 315 -0.86 -16.65 8.41
CA GLN A 315 -1.38 -15.60 9.30
C GLN A 315 -1.37 -14.23 8.63
N HIS A 316 -0.27 -13.86 7.99
CA HIS A 316 -0.17 -12.60 7.26
C HIS A 316 -1.20 -12.50 6.12
N ILE A 317 -1.40 -13.58 5.35
CA ILE A 317 -2.40 -13.63 4.28
C ILE A 317 -3.82 -13.45 4.85
N ARG A 318 -4.14 -14.14 5.96
CA ARG A 318 -5.44 -14.03 6.62
C ARG A 318 -5.68 -12.64 7.19
N ASP A 319 -4.73 -12.13 7.94
CA ASP A 319 -4.82 -10.80 8.57
C ASP A 319 -4.98 -9.71 7.52
N GLU A 320 -4.34 -9.87 6.35
CA GLU A 320 -4.52 -8.98 5.21
C GLU A 320 -5.93 -9.08 4.61
N SER A 321 -6.52 -10.29 4.51
CA SER A 321 -7.91 -10.48 4.09
C SER A 321 -8.88 -9.81 5.05
N HIS A 322 -8.70 -10.06 6.35
CA HIS A 322 -9.53 -9.48 7.41
C HIS A 322 -9.41 -7.94 7.44
N ARG A 323 -8.19 -7.41 7.37
CA ARG A 323 -7.92 -5.97 7.26
C ARG A 323 -8.60 -5.38 6.04
N PHE A 324 -8.54 -6.08 4.90
CA PHE A 324 -9.18 -5.62 3.67
C PHE A 324 -10.71 -5.62 3.81
N ALA A 325 -11.33 -6.61 4.45
CA ALA A 325 -12.76 -6.60 4.77
C ALA A 325 -13.15 -5.36 5.62
N ILE A 326 -12.46 -5.15 6.75
CA ILE A 326 -12.74 -4.05 7.69
C ILE A 326 -12.60 -2.68 7.03
N ALA A 327 -11.54 -2.46 6.25
CA ALA A 327 -11.30 -1.18 5.58
C ALA A 327 -12.45 -0.79 4.63
N GLY A 328 -13.06 -1.79 3.97
CA GLY A 328 -14.25 -1.57 3.13
C GLY A 328 -15.45 -1.08 3.94
N HIS A 329 -15.69 -1.71 5.08
CA HIS A 329 -16.77 -1.34 6.00
C HIS A 329 -16.58 0.04 6.63
N ARG A 330 -15.35 0.42 7.00
CA ARG A 330 -15.07 1.78 7.52
C ARG A 330 -15.39 2.86 6.48
N ASN A 331 -14.94 2.69 5.23
CA ASN A 331 -15.21 3.64 4.16
C ASN A 331 -16.71 3.72 3.82
N LYS A 332 -17.42 2.57 3.82
CA LYS A 332 -18.86 2.52 3.54
C LYS A 332 -19.68 3.16 4.66
N ARG A 333 -19.38 2.85 5.92
CA ARG A 333 -20.04 3.47 7.09
C ARG A 333 -19.77 4.97 7.17
N GLN A 334 -18.54 5.39 6.89
CA GLN A 334 -18.23 6.82 6.83
C GLN A 334 -19.03 7.49 5.71
N LYS A 335 -19.15 6.88 4.53
CA LYS A 335 -19.96 7.42 3.44
C LYS A 335 -21.46 7.47 3.76
N GLN A 336 -22.04 6.42 4.35
CA GLN A 336 -23.45 6.39 4.79
C GLN A 336 -23.72 7.41 5.89
N ARG A 337 -22.86 7.49 6.92
CA ARG A 337 -23.00 8.49 8.00
C ARG A 337 -22.89 9.92 7.45
N ASN A 338 -21.91 10.15 6.58
CA ASN A 338 -21.71 11.44 5.94
C ASN A 338 -22.90 11.85 5.06
N GLN A 339 -23.52 10.87 4.39
CA GLN A 339 -24.71 11.11 3.57
C GLN A 339 -25.94 11.38 4.45
N SER A 340 -26.15 10.62 5.53
CA SER A 340 -27.28 10.77 6.47
C SER A 340 -27.31 12.15 7.13
N VAL A 341 -26.17 12.66 7.62
CA VAL A 341 -26.10 13.97 8.29
C VAL A 341 -26.47 15.11 7.34
N LEU A 342 -26.09 15.04 6.06
CA LEU A 342 -26.48 16.04 5.07
C LEU A 342 -27.91 15.81 4.52
N GLU A 343 -28.47 14.60 4.64
CA GLU A 343 -29.85 14.27 4.26
C GLU A 343 -30.89 14.81 5.26
N GLU A 344 -30.50 14.93 6.53
CA GLU A 344 -31.34 15.53 7.57
C GLU A 344 -31.56 17.05 7.37
N ILE A 345 -30.77 17.71 6.51
CA ILE A 345 -30.87 19.15 6.26
C ILE A 345 -31.96 19.44 5.23
N PRO A 346 -33.04 20.17 5.58
CA PRO A 346 -34.09 20.54 4.64
C PRO A 346 -33.54 21.34 3.45
N ASN A 347 -34.06 21.07 2.25
CA ASN A 347 -33.71 21.77 1.00
C ASN A 347 -32.27 21.56 0.47
N VAL A 348 -31.52 20.58 1.00
CA VAL A 348 -30.21 20.16 0.46
C VAL A 348 -30.33 18.85 -0.34
N GLY A 349 -30.70 18.98 -1.62
CA GLY A 349 -30.80 17.85 -2.55
C GLY A 349 -29.45 17.16 -2.84
N GLN A 350 -29.51 15.95 -3.40
CA GLN A 350 -28.34 15.08 -3.65
C GLN A 350 -27.20 15.76 -4.42
N LYS A 351 -27.52 16.59 -5.43
CA LYS A 351 -26.52 17.31 -6.23
C LYS A 351 -25.73 18.33 -5.40
N ARG A 352 -26.41 19.07 -4.52
CA ARG A 352 -25.78 20.05 -3.61
C ARG A 352 -24.91 19.35 -2.56
N ARG A 353 -25.37 18.23 -2.01
CA ARG A 353 -24.61 17.41 -1.04
C ARG A 353 -23.28 16.92 -1.62
N GLN A 354 -23.30 16.42 -2.85
CA GLN A 354 -22.08 15.98 -3.55
C GLN A 354 -21.13 17.16 -3.82
N ALA A 355 -21.67 18.33 -4.19
CA ALA A 355 -20.88 19.54 -4.40
C ALA A 355 -20.17 19.98 -3.11
N ILE A 356 -20.88 20.00 -1.97
CA ILE A 356 -20.33 20.32 -0.64
C ILE A 356 -19.18 19.39 -0.28
N LEU A 357 -19.42 18.07 -0.34
CA LEU A 357 -18.41 17.07 0.00
C LEU A 357 -17.18 17.13 -0.91
N LYS A 358 -17.38 17.38 -2.20
CA LYS A 358 -16.29 17.49 -3.17
C LYS A 358 -15.46 18.75 -2.97
N PHE A 359 -16.12 19.88 -2.70
CA PHE A 359 -15.47 21.18 -2.53
C PHE A 359 -14.69 21.27 -1.22
N LEU A 360 -15.24 20.71 -0.14
CA LEU A 360 -14.64 20.78 1.21
C LEU A 360 -13.80 19.54 1.58
N GLY A 361 -13.61 18.59 0.65
CA GLY A 361 -12.73 17.43 0.88
C GLY A 361 -13.30 16.36 1.83
N GLY A 362 -14.62 16.25 1.92
CA GLY A 362 -15.35 15.30 2.78
C GLY A 362 -15.88 15.91 4.07
N MET A 363 -16.62 15.13 4.88
CA MET A 363 -17.38 15.68 6.03
C MET A 363 -16.54 16.36 7.11
N GLN A 364 -15.28 15.98 7.29
CA GLN A 364 -14.42 16.70 8.25
C GLN A 364 -14.20 18.14 7.82
N GLY A 365 -14.03 18.40 6.52
CA GLY A 365 -13.97 19.75 6.00
C GLY A 365 -15.32 20.46 6.05
N VAL A 366 -16.44 19.74 5.94
CA VAL A 366 -17.79 20.32 6.10
C VAL A 366 -18.06 20.75 7.54
N LEU A 367 -17.67 19.93 8.53
CA LEU A 367 -17.81 20.24 9.96
C LEU A 367 -16.90 21.40 10.39
N GLY A 368 -15.74 21.57 9.75
CA GLY A 368 -14.82 22.66 10.03
C GLY A 368 -15.02 23.91 9.17
N ALA A 369 -16.01 23.91 8.27
CA ALA A 369 -16.21 25.01 7.32
C ALA A 369 -16.94 26.18 7.96
N SER A 370 -16.47 27.40 7.70
CA SER A 370 -17.21 28.62 8.01
C SER A 370 -18.38 28.82 7.03
N ILE A 371 -19.37 29.63 7.42
CA ILE A 371 -20.48 30.04 6.54
C ILE A 371 -19.94 30.58 5.19
N SER A 372 -18.91 31.44 5.23
CA SER A 372 -18.26 32.00 4.05
C SER A 372 -17.53 30.97 3.16
N GLN A 373 -17.18 29.80 3.68
CA GLN A 373 -16.62 28.69 2.90
C GLN A 373 -17.72 27.83 2.27
N LEU A 374 -18.87 27.68 2.95
CA LEU A 374 -20.05 26.99 2.42
C LEU A 374 -20.69 27.76 1.26
N GLU A 375 -20.71 29.09 1.32
CA GLU A 375 -21.20 29.96 0.23
C GLU A 375 -20.39 29.84 -1.06
N LYS A 376 -19.09 29.54 -0.94
CA LYS A 376 -18.20 29.35 -2.11
C LYS A 376 -18.49 28.06 -2.86
N VAL A 377 -19.32 27.16 -2.31
CA VAL A 377 -19.71 25.93 -2.98
C VAL A 377 -20.76 26.26 -4.05
N PRO A 378 -20.56 25.81 -5.31
CA PRO A 378 -21.51 26.06 -6.38
C PRO A 378 -22.93 25.59 -6.06
N GLY A 379 -23.90 26.51 -6.14
CA GLY A 379 -25.32 26.23 -5.94
C GLY A 379 -25.81 26.31 -4.49
N ILE A 380 -25.03 26.93 -3.59
CA ILE A 380 -25.41 27.25 -2.21
C ILE A 380 -25.57 28.76 -2.07
N SER A 381 -26.74 29.22 -1.65
CA SER A 381 -26.97 30.62 -1.27
C SER A 381 -26.52 30.87 0.17
N GLN A 382 -26.30 32.14 0.53
CA GLN A 382 -26.00 32.57 1.90
C GLN A 382 -26.98 31.98 2.92
N GLU A 383 -28.28 32.10 2.67
CA GLU A 383 -29.32 31.56 3.54
C GLU A 383 -29.24 30.03 3.71
N LEU A 384 -28.82 29.30 2.66
CA LEU A 384 -28.64 27.86 2.73
C LEU A 384 -27.33 27.49 3.45
N ALA A 385 -26.27 28.27 3.29
CA ALA A 385 -25.00 28.10 3.98
C ALA A 385 -25.17 28.27 5.51
N GLU A 386 -25.93 29.28 5.94
CA GLU A 386 -26.29 29.49 7.34
C GLU A 386 -27.11 28.32 7.90
N LYS A 387 -28.13 27.85 7.18
CA LYS A 387 -28.92 26.67 7.58
C LYS A 387 -28.08 25.40 7.72
N ILE A 388 -27.16 25.17 6.78
CA ILE A 388 -26.24 24.03 6.85
C ILE A 388 -25.29 24.17 8.04
N PHE A 389 -24.71 25.36 8.24
CA PHE A 389 -23.79 25.62 9.34
C PHE A 389 -24.47 25.42 10.69
N ASN A 390 -25.66 26.01 10.88
CA ASN A 390 -26.41 25.89 12.13
C ASN A 390 -26.80 24.43 12.39
N HIS A 391 -27.32 23.70 11.40
CA HIS A 391 -27.69 22.29 11.61
C HIS A 391 -26.50 21.39 11.99
N LEU A 392 -25.29 21.72 11.52
CA LEU A 392 -24.07 20.99 11.83
C LEU A 392 -23.46 21.34 13.18
N HIS A 393 -23.76 22.52 13.74
CA HIS A 393 -23.16 23.03 14.99
C HIS A 393 -24.16 23.14 16.16
N ASP A 394 -25.48 23.12 15.91
CA ASP A 394 -26.55 23.16 16.93
C ASP A 394 -26.79 21.82 17.63
N LYS A 395 -26.17 20.71 17.18
CA LYS A 395 -26.17 19.42 17.92
C LYS A 395 -24.98 19.34 18.89
N SER A 396 -24.79 20.35 19.72
CA SER A 396 -23.90 20.31 20.89
C SER A 396 -24.67 19.96 22.16
#